data_AF-A0A3C2ANZ9-F1
#
_entry.id   AF-A0A3C2ANZ9-F1
#
_cell.length_a   1.000
_cell.length_b   1.000
_cell.length_c   1.000
_cell.angle_alpha   90.00
_cell.angle_beta   90.00
_cell.angle_gamma   90.00
#
_symmetry.space_group_name_H-M   'P 1'
#
loop_
_entity.id
_entity.type
_entity.pdbx_description
1 polymer ?
#
loop_
_entity_poly.entity_id
_entity_poly.type
_entity_poly.pdbx_seq_one_letter_code
_entity_poly.pdbx_strand_id
1 'polypeptide(L)'
;MTNILSHFLLSIPLMDAGISLIGIGRGLIGMAVLVGIGFLFSSDRKSIDWKLIGTGLLIQLVLALAILKVEWVQTGFDAVGQGFVKLISFTDFGTDFLFSSFVTGSSEAAVISFAFRILPTIVFFSALTSLLYYIGLLQKVVYVFAWLMKKTMNLSGAESLAAAGNIFLGQTESPFLIKPYLAKMTKSEIMCLMTGGMATIAGGVLAAYIGFLGGDDPAQQVLFAKHLLAASVMSAP
;
A
#
# COMPACT_ATOMS: atom_id res chain seq x y z
N MET A 1 35.16 -17.60 8.72
CA MET A 1 33.93 -18.16 9.33
C MET A 1 32.66 -17.33 9.04
N THR A 2 32.73 -16.29 8.20
CA THR A 2 31.63 -15.33 7.93
C THR A 2 30.89 -15.56 6.60
N ASN A 3 31.29 -16.52 5.77
CA ASN A 3 30.71 -16.73 4.42
C ASN A 3 29.80 -17.95 4.27
N ILE A 4 29.69 -18.82 5.29
CA ILE A 4 28.86 -20.04 5.18
C ILE A 4 27.39 -19.73 5.47
N LEU A 5 27.10 -18.81 6.40
CA LEU A 5 25.73 -18.38 6.73
C LEU A 5 25.11 -17.51 5.62
N SER A 6 25.89 -16.66 4.95
CA SER A 6 25.41 -15.84 3.82
C SER A 6 25.10 -16.70 2.58
N HIS A 7 25.96 -17.66 2.27
CA HIS A 7 25.70 -18.61 1.17
C HIS A 7 24.53 -19.55 1.44
N PHE A 8 24.29 -19.94 2.70
CA PHE A 8 23.17 -20.81 3.08
C PHE A 8 21.82 -20.09 3.05
N LEU A 9 21.78 -18.78 3.37
CA LEU A 9 20.56 -17.98 3.27
C LEU A 9 20.22 -17.62 1.81
N LEU A 10 21.23 -17.46 0.95
CA LEU A 10 21.06 -17.14 -0.48
C LEU A 10 20.85 -18.38 -1.38
N SER A 11 21.09 -19.59 -0.87
CA SER A 11 20.90 -20.84 -1.62
C SER A 11 19.53 -21.48 -1.44
N ILE A 12 18.62 -20.86 -0.67
CA ILE A 12 17.22 -21.31 -0.61
C ILE A 12 16.64 -21.05 -2.01
N PRO A 13 16.30 -22.11 -2.77
CA PRO A 13 15.68 -21.92 -4.06
C PRO A 13 14.32 -21.27 -3.83
N LEU A 14 14.20 -19.99 -4.19
CA LEU A 14 12.93 -19.25 -4.23
C LEU A 14 11.98 -19.76 -5.34
N MET A 15 12.35 -20.85 -6.03
CA MET A 15 11.73 -21.34 -7.26
C MET A 15 10.94 -22.65 -7.12
N ASP A 16 10.62 -23.08 -5.89
CA ASP A 16 9.57 -24.07 -5.63
C ASP A 16 8.60 -23.56 -4.55
N ALA A 17 7.93 -22.44 -4.80
CA ALA A 17 6.88 -21.90 -3.92
C ALA A 17 5.54 -22.61 -4.14
N GLY A 18 5.55 -23.95 -4.07
CA GLY A 18 4.33 -24.69 -3.72
C GLY A 18 3.89 -24.31 -2.30
N ILE A 19 2.60 -24.48 -1.99
CA ILE A 19 2.11 -24.33 -0.62
C ILE A 19 2.73 -25.48 0.22
N SER A 20 3.90 -25.23 0.80
CA SER A 20 4.57 -26.17 1.70
C SER A 20 4.03 -26.01 3.12
N LEU A 21 3.77 -27.13 3.81
CA LEU A 21 3.38 -27.12 5.22
C LEU A 21 4.38 -26.38 6.11
N ILE A 22 5.68 -26.47 5.77
CA ILE A 22 6.75 -25.75 6.47
C ILE A 22 6.65 -24.24 6.21
N GLY A 23 6.32 -23.86 4.97
CA GLY A 23 6.10 -22.46 4.60
C GLY A 23 4.89 -21.85 5.31
N ILE A 24 3.77 -22.57 5.35
CA ILE A 24 2.57 -22.15 6.09
C ILE A 24 2.89 -22.03 7.59
N GLY A 25 3.54 -23.05 8.17
CA GLY A 25 3.92 -23.04 9.59
C GLY A 25 4.80 -21.83 9.95
N ARG A 26 5.80 -21.52 9.11
CA ARG A 26 6.63 -20.32 9.28
C ARG A 26 5.82 -19.02 9.19
N GLY A 27 4.90 -18.92 8.23
CA GLY A 27 4.02 -17.75 8.08
C GLY A 27 3.10 -17.55 9.29
N LEU A 28 2.47 -18.62 9.79
CA LEU A 28 1.62 -18.58 10.99
C LEU A 28 2.40 -18.18 12.23
N ILE A 29 3.61 -18.72 12.42
CA ILE A 29 4.49 -18.32 13.54
C ILE A 29 4.87 -16.85 13.42
N GLY A 30 5.22 -16.38 12.21
CA GLY A 30 5.53 -14.98 11.97
C GLY A 30 4.36 -14.05 12.36
N MET A 31 3.15 -14.35 11.91
CA MET A 31 1.95 -13.60 12.29
C MET A 31 1.70 -13.63 13.80
N ALA A 32 1.82 -14.80 14.44
CA ALA A 32 1.66 -14.94 15.88
C ALA A 32 2.69 -14.11 16.67
N VAL A 33 3.94 -14.04 16.19
CA VAL A 33 4.99 -13.19 16.80
C VAL A 33 4.65 -11.71 16.65
N LEU A 34 4.21 -11.25 15.47
CA LEU A 34 3.84 -9.84 15.27
C LEU A 34 2.65 -9.43 16.15
N VAL A 35 1.61 -10.27 16.24
CA VAL A 35 0.49 -10.06 17.16
C VAL A 35 0.98 -10.10 18.62
N GLY A 36 1.90 -11.01 18.94
CA GLY A 36 2.51 -11.11 20.27
C GLY A 36 3.28 -9.85 20.67
N ILE A 37 4.03 -9.25 19.75
CA ILE A 37 4.71 -7.96 19.97
C ILE A 37 3.67 -6.87 20.25
N GLY A 38 2.62 -6.77 19.42
CA GLY A 38 1.51 -5.84 19.65
C GLY A 38 0.85 -6.03 21.02
N PHE A 39 0.65 -7.27 21.45
CA PHE A 39 0.11 -7.60 22.78
C PHE A 39 1.04 -7.18 23.91
N LEU A 40 2.36 -7.39 23.78
CA LEU A 40 3.35 -7.02 24.79
C LEU A 40 3.39 -5.51 25.03
N PHE A 41 3.32 -4.72 23.96
CA PHE A 41 3.33 -3.25 24.01
C PHE A 41 1.94 -2.62 24.16
N SER A 42 0.87 -3.41 24.26
CA SER A 42 -0.48 -2.90 24.47
C SER A 42 -0.61 -2.20 25.83
N SER A 43 -1.21 -1.00 25.83
CA SER A 43 -1.44 -0.20 27.04
C SER A 43 -2.50 -0.81 27.96
N ASP A 44 -3.48 -1.54 27.41
CA ASP A 44 -4.50 -2.25 28.18
C ASP A 44 -4.79 -3.62 27.56
N ARG A 45 -4.15 -4.65 28.12
CA ARG A 45 -4.24 -6.03 27.64
C ARG A 45 -5.60 -6.68 27.90
N LYS A 46 -6.41 -6.13 28.81
CA LYS A 46 -7.72 -6.70 29.18
C LYS A 46 -8.82 -6.24 28.23
N SER A 47 -8.67 -5.05 27.67
CA SER A 47 -9.65 -4.45 26.73
C SER A 47 -9.38 -4.81 25.27
N ILE A 48 -8.50 -5.79 24.99
CA ILE A 48 -8.19 -6.23 23.63
C ILE A 48 -9.39 -7.00 23.05
N ASP A 49 -9.93 -6.48 21.95
CA ASP A 49 -10.94 -7.19 21.16
C ASP A 49 -10.27 -8.19 20.21
N TRP A 50 -10.15 -9.43 20.66
CA TRP A 50 -9.59 -10.53 19.86
C TRP A 50 -10.43 -10.88 18.63
N LYS A 51 -11.74 -10.58 18.66
CA LYS A 51 -12.62 -10.79 17.51
C LYS A 51 -12.29 -9.78 16.42
N LEU A 52 -12.02 -8.52 16.78
CA LEU A 52 -11.57 -7.48 15.84
C LEU A 52 -10.25 -7.89 15.17
N ILE A 53 -9.24 -8.25 15.97
CA ILE A 53 -7.91 -8.66 15.46
C ILE A 53 -8.04 -9.89 14.55
N GLY A 54 -8.76 -10.92 15.00
CA GLY A 54 -8.98 -12.14 14.20
C GLY A 54 -9.73 -11.86 12.90
N THR A 55 -10.69 -10.94 12.92
CA THR A 55 -11.45 -10.55 11.71
C THR A 55 -10.57 -9.76 10.74
N GLY A 56 -9.74 -8.82 11.22
CA GLY A 56 -8.78 -8.09 10.39
C GLY A 56 -7.79 -9.04 9.71
N LEU A 57 -7.14 -9.92 10.47
CA LEU A 57 -6.22 -10.93 9.94
C LEU A 57 -6.90 -11.86 8.93
N LEU A 58 -8.15 -12.27 9.19
CA LEU A 58 -8.91 -13.10 8.27
C LEU A 58 -9.19 -12.34 6.96
N ILE A 59 -9.60 -11.07 7.03
CA ILE A 59 -9.83 -10.24 5.84
C ILE A 59 -8.53 -10.08 5.05
N GLN A 60 -7.41 -9.80 5.71
CA GLN A 60 -6.09 -9.71 5.08
C GLN A 60 -5.72 -11.02 4.35
N LEU A 61 -5.90 -12.17 5.00
CA LEU A 61 -5.63 -13.48 4.38
C LEU A 61 -6.57 -13.78 3.20
N VAL A 62 -7.86 -13.47 3.33
CA VAL A 62 -8.84 -13.65 2.27
C VAL A 62 -8.51 -12.76 1.07
N LEU A 63 -8.16 -11.49 1.31
CA LEU A 63 -7.72 -10.57 0.25
C LEU A 63 -6.43 -11.04 -0.40
N ALA A 64 -5.44 -11.47 0.38
CA ALA A 64 -4.18 -12.02 -0.15
C ALA A 64 -4.43 -13.23 -1.05
N LEU A 65 -5.25 -14.19 -0.61
CA LEU A 65 -5.59 -15.36 -1.41
C LEU A 65 -6.42 -15.00 -2.64
N ALA A 66 -7.37 -14.07 -2.51
CA ALA A 66 -8.15 -13.58 -3.64
C ALA A 66 -7.22 -12.98 -4.71
N ILE A 67 -6.33 -12.07 -4.32
CA ILE A 67 -5.45 -11.37 -5.26
C ILE A 67 -4.36 -12.28 -5.81
N LEU A 68 -3.83 -13.23 -5.04
CA LEU A 68 -2.69 -14.06 -5.44
C LEU A 68 -3.08 -15.41 -6.06
N LYS A 69 -4.31 -15.88 -5.92
CA LYS A 69 -4.73 -17.21 -6.43
C LYS A 69 -5.95 -17.19 -7.34
N VAL A 70 -6.80 -16.17 -7.26
CA VAL A 70 -8.04 -16.14 -8.05
C VAL A 70 -7.79 -15.39 -9.36
N GLU A 71 -7.84 -16.11 -10.48
CA GLU A 71 -7.47 -15.59 -11.81
C GLU A 71 -8.23 -14.32 -12.19
N TRP A 72 -9.55 -14.28 -12.01
CA TRP A 72 -10.34 -13.10 -12.37
C TRP A 72 -10.02 -11.88 -11.50
N VAL A 73 -9.64 -12.08 -10.24
CA VAL A 73 -9.19 -11.00 -9.34
C VAL A 73 -7.82 -10.50 -9.81
N GLN A 74 -6.91 -11.42 -10.15
CA GLN A 74 -5.61 -11.08 -10.72
C GLN A 74 -5.76 -10.23 -11.98
N THR A 75 -6.62 -10.63 -12.91
CA THR A 75 -6.87 -9.86 -14.14
C THR A 75 -7.39 -8.45 -13.82
N GLY A 76 -8.27 -8.32 -12.82
CA GLY A 76 -8.73 -7.01 -12.35
C GLY A 76 -7.59 -6.13 -11.83
N PHE A 77 -6.73 -6.68 -10.96
CA PHE A 77 -5.57 -5.95 -10.43
C PHE A 77 -4.52 -5.64 -11.51
N ASP A 78 -4.31 -6.53 -12.47
CA ASP A 78 -3.41 -6.31 -13.59
C ASP A 78 -3.93 -5.18 -14.49
N ALA A 79 -5.25 -5.11 -14.73
CA ALA A 79 -5.87 -4.00 -15.46
C ALA A 79 -5.70 -2.66 -14.73
N VAL A 80 -5.86 -2.63 -13.41
CA VAL A 80 -5.58 -1.43 -12.61
C VAL A 80 -4.09 -1.07 -12.68
N GLY A 81 -3.20 -2.05 -12.55
CA GLY A 81 -1.75 -1.87 -12.68
C GLY A 81 -1.33 -1.29 -14.03
N GLN A 82 -1.89 -1.78 -15.12
CA GLN A 82 -1.70 -1.22 -16.46
C GLN A 82 -2.20 0.23 -16.55
N GLY A 83 -3.30 0.56 -15.87
CA GLY A 83 -3.77 1.93 -15.71
C GLY A 83 -2.74 2.84 -15.05
N PHE A 84 -2.11 2.38 -13.95
CA PHE A 84 -1.03 3.11 -13.28
C PHE A 84 0.19 3.29 -14.19
N VAL A 85 0.65 2.24 -14.87
CA VAL A 85 1.77 2.32 -15.83
C VAL A 85 1.47 3.32 -16.94
N LYS A 86 0.24 3.34 -17.46
CA LYS A 86 -0.18 4.32 -18.46
C LYS A 86 -0.16 5.75 -17.92
N LEU A 87 -0.62 5.96 -16.68
CA LEU A 87 -0.53 7.29 -16.03
C LEU A 87 0.92 7.74 -15.82
N ILE A 88 1.82 6.83 -15.45
CA ILE A 88 3.26 7.11 -15.35
C ILE A 88 3.79 7.57 -16.72
N SER A 89 3.43 6.90 -17.82
CA SER A 89 3.86 7.31 -19.16
C SER A 89 3.43 8.74 -19.56
N PHE A 90 2.26 9.21 -19.08
CA PHE A 90 1.83 10.59 -19.29
C PHE A 90 2.66 11.58 -18.47
N THR A 91 3.11 11.16 -17.29
CA THR A 91 4.03 11.94 -16.46
C THR A 91 5.40 12.02 -17.11
N ASP A 92 5.90 10.94 -17.70
CA ASP A 92 7.16 10.94 -18.44
C ASP A 92 7.12 11.95 -19.60
N PHE A 93 6.03 12.00 -20.36
CA PHE A 93 5.86 12.99 -21.41
C PHE A 93 5.89 14.43 -20.88
N GLY A 94 5.20 14.70 -19.76
CA GLY A 94 5.22 16.01 -19.11
C GLY A 94 6.59 16.38 -18.54
N THR A 95 7.31 15.38 -18.04
CA THR A 95 8.67 15.52 -17.52
C THR A 95 9.66 15.86 -18.63
N ASP A 96 9.61 15.14 -19.75
CA ASP A 96 10.46 15.39 -20.90
C ASP A 96 10.20 16.78 -21.49
N PHE A 97 8.93 17.20 -21.54
CA PHE A 97 8.57 18.56 -21.94
C PHE A 97 9.20 19.63 -21.04
N LEU A 98 9.21 19.43 -19.72
CA LEU A 98 9.73 20.43 -18.76
C LEU A 98 11.25 20.40 -18.62
N PHE A 99 11.86 19.22 -18.67
CA PHE A 99 13.23 19.00 -18.18
C PHE A 99 14.20 18.41 -19.21
N SER A 100 13.76 18.04 -20.43
CA SER A 100 14.66 17.48 -21.45
C SER A 100 15.87 18.37 -21.76
N SER A 101 15.72 19.70 -21.69
CA SER A 101 16.79 20.67 -21.89
C SER A 101 17.77 20.79 -20.71
N PHE A 102 17.36 20.35 -19.51
CA PHE A 102 18.17 20.40 -18.28
C PHE A 102 18.99 19.13 -18.05
N VAL A 103 18.66 18.02 -18.71
CA VAL A 103 19.45 16.77 -18.68
C VAL A 103 20.62 16.88 -19.66
N THR A 104 21.55 17.79 -19.39
CA THR A 104 22.86 17.79 -20.05
C THR A 104 23.69 16.66 -19.45
N GLY A 105 24.32 15.82 -20.29
CA GLY A 105 24.95 14.52 -19.97
C GLY A 105 26.12 14.51 -18.95
N SER A 106 26.20 15.50 -18.07
CA SER A 106 27.13 15.67 -16.96
C SER A 106 26.51 15.38 -15.58
N SER A 107 25.23 14.98 -15.52
CA SER A 107 24.56 14.63 -14.26
C SER A 107 24.60 13.12 -14.00
N GLU A 108 24.82 12.72 -12.75
CA GLU A 108 24.78 11.31 -12.37
C GLU A 108 23.41 10.69 -12.65
N ALA A 109 23.38 9.47 -13.19
CA ALA A 109 22.14 8.77 -13.55
C ALA A 109 21.15 8.66 -12.38
N ALA A 110 21.65 8.57 -11.15
CA ALA A 110 20.83 8.54 -9.94
C ALA A 110 20.12 9.89 -9.67
N VAL A 111 20.81 11.02 -9.87
CA VAL A 111 20.24 12.37 -9.71
C VAL A 111 19.20 12.63 -10.80
N ILE A 112 19.49 12.22 -12.04
CA ILE A 112 18.55 12.34 -13.16
C ILE A 112 17.28 11.53 -12.88
N SER A 113 17.42 10.27 -12.47
CA SER A 113 16.28 9.38 -12.24
C SER A 113 15.43 9.83 -11.04
N PHE A 114 16.06 10.23 -9.93
CA PHE A 114 15.30 10.62 -8.74
C PHE A 114 14.67 12.01 -8.87
N ALA A 115 15.48 13.04 -9.16
CA ALA A 115 14.98 14.41 -9.13
C ALA A 115 14.06 14.72 -10.31
N PHE A 116 14.36 14.18 -11.49
CA PHE A 116 13.63 14.52 -12.71
C PHE A 116 12.59 13.50 -13.12
N ARG A 117 12.61 12.23 -12.69
CA ARG A 117 11.51 11.28 -13.01
C ARG A 117 10.57 11.05 -11.84
N ILE A 118 11.12 10.79 -10.65
CA ILE A 118 10.32 10.42 -9.48
C ILE A 118 9.53 11.61 -8.90
N LEU A 119 10.19 12.75 -8.65
CA LEU A 119 9.49 13.90 -8.05
C LEU A 119 8.34 14.43 -8.93
N PRO A 120 8.49 14.58 -10.26
CA PRO A 120 7.36 14.98 -11.11
C PRO A 120 6.20 13.97 -11.09
N THR A 121 6.49 12.67 -10.99
CA THR A 121 5.47 11.63 -10.83
C THR A 121 4.64 11.85 -9.56
N ILE A 122 5.29 12.15 -8.43
CA ILE A 122 4.58 12.47 -7.19
C ILE A 122 3.69 13.70 -7.37
N VAL A 123 4.21 14.78 -7.97
CA VAL A 123 3.45 16.02 -8.20
C VAL A 123 2.22 15.77 -9.09
N PHE A 124 2.39 15.02 -10.19
CA PHE A 124 1.29 14.68 -11.09
C PHE A 124 0.21 13.86 -10.38
N PHE A 125 0.59 12.80 -9.66
CA PHE A 125 -0.37 11.96 -8.96
C PHE A 125 -1.05 12.68 -7.79
N SER A 126 -0.36 13.57 -7.08
CA SER A 126 -0.99 14.43 -6.06
C SER A 126 -2.02 15.39 -6.66
N ALA A 127 -1.73 15.98 -7.82
CA ALA A 127 -2.67 16.83 -8.55
C ALA A 127 -3.87 16.02 -9.07
N LEU A 128 -3.62 14.84 -9.65
CA LEU A 128 -4.67 13.94 -10.14
C LEU A 128 -5.57 13.49 -8.99
N THR A 129 -5.00 13.07 -7.86
CA THR A 129 -5.76 12.64 -6.68
C THR A 129 -6.61 13.79 -6.15
N SER A 130 -6.07 15.00 -6.10
CA SER A 130 -6.82 16.21 -5.74
C SER A 130 -7.98 16.50 -6.70
N LEU A 131 -7.80 16.30 -8.01
CA LEU A 131 -8.86 16.42 -9.00
C LEU A 131 -9.95 15.36 -8.80
N LEU A 132 -9.55 14.08 -8.64
CA LEU A 132 -10.48 12.96 -8.41
C LEU A 132 -11.29 13.15 -7.12
N TYR A 133 -10.68 13.80 -6.13
CA TYR A 133 -11.35 14.25 -4.92
C TYR A 133 -12.31 15.42 -5.21
N TYR A 134 -11.90 16.46 -5.93
CA TYR A 134 -12.79 17.59 -6.25
C TYR A 134 -14.06 17.15 -7.01
N ILE A 135 -13.93 16.23 -7.96
CA ILE A 135 -15.07 15.74 -8.77
C ILE A 135 -15.97 14.72 -8.03
N GLY A 136 -15.60 14.28 -6.83
CA GLY A 136 -16.42 13.36 -6.03
C GLY A 136 -16.21 11.87 -6.32
N LEU A 137 -15.28 11.49 -7.22
CA LEU A 137 -15.07 10.08 -7.57
C LEU A 137 -14.35 9.33 -6.44
N LEU A 138 -13.29 9.92 -5.89
CA LEU A 138 -12.50 9.29 -4.84
C LEU A 138 -13.34 9.08 -3.57
N GLN A 139 -14.22 10.02 -3.22
CA GLN A 139 -15.13 9.90 -2.08
C GLN A 139 -16.08 8.72 -2.22
N LYS A 140 -16.60 8.47 -3.43
CA LYS A 140 -17.48 7.31 -3.68
C LYS A 140 -16.74 6.00 -3.45
N VAL A 141 -15.51 5.89 -3.95
CA VAL A 141 -14.67 4.70 -3.76
C VAL A 141 -14.36 4.50 -2.28
N VAL A 142 -13.85 5.54 -1.61
CA VAL A 142 -13.52 5.51 -0.18
C VAL A 142 -14.76 5.16 0.67
N TYR A 143 -15.94 5.67 0.33
CA TYR A 143 -17.18 5.34 1.04
C TYR A 143 -17.52 3.84 0.97
N VAL A 144 -17.33 3.20 -0.19
CA VAL A 144 -17.57 1.76 -0.35
C VAL A 144 -16.63 0.95 0.55
N PHE A 145 -15.33 1.26 0.56
CA PHE A 145 -14.36 0.60 1.43
C PHE A 145 -14.64 0.86 2.91
N ALA A 146 -14.99 2.10 3.27
CA ALA A 146 -15.35 2.45 4.65
C ALA A 146 -16.61 1.71 5.12
N TRP A 147 -17.61 1.58 4.25
CA TRP A 147 -18.81 0.79 4.54
C TRP A 147 -18.49 -0.69 4.73
N LEU A 148 -17.63 -1.25 3.87
CA LEU A 148 -17.18 -2.64 3.98
C LEU A 148 -16.48 -2.87 5.32
N MET A 149 -15.48 -2.05 5.66
CA MET A 149 -14.74 -2.15 6.92
C MET A 149 -15.62 -1.94 8.15
N LYS A 150 -16.51 -0.94 8.13
CA LYS A 150 -17.47 -0.75 9.21
C LYS A 150 -18.34 -1.98 9.42
N LYS A 151 -18.79 -2.63 8.34
CA LYS A 151 -19.68 -3.78 8.40
C LYS A 151 -18.96 -5.05 8.86
N THR A 152 -17.73 -5.26 8.43
CA THR A 152 -16.96 -6.47 8.74
C THR A 152 -16.24 -6.38 10.08
N MET A 153 -15.60 -5.24 10.37
CA MET A 153 -14.73 -5.05 11.53
C MET A 153 -15.40 -4.26 12.67
N ASN A 154 -16.61 -3.74 12.49
CA ASN A 154 -17.34 -2.98 13.53
C ASN A 154 -16.57 -1.74 14.05
N LEU A 155 -15.77 -1.12 13.16
CA LEU A 155 -15.04 0.11 13.44
C LEU A 155 -15.98 1.33 13.50
N SER A 156 -15.49 2.43 14.07
CA SER A 156 -16.24 3.69 14.06
C SER A 156 -16.36 4.24 12.63
N GLY A 157 -17.35 5.12 12.40
CA GLY A 157 -17.54 5.71 11.07
C GLY A 157 -16.35 6.56 10.61
N ALA A 158 -15.75 7.32 11.53
CA ALA A 158 -14.58 8.14 11.24
C ALA A 158 -13.33 7.28 11.04
N GLU A 159 -13.14 6.26 11.88
CA GLU A 159 -12.05 5.29 11.77
C GLU A 159 -12.10 4.52 10.45
N SER A 160 -13.28 4.00 10.08
CA SER A 160 -13.47 3.28 8.81
C SER A 160 -13.20 4.17 7.60
N LEU A 161 -13.63 5.44 7.65
CA LEU A 161 -13.40 6.38 6.57
C LEU A 161 -11.93 6.76 6.43
N ALA A 162 -11.23 6.93 7.55
CA ALA A 162 -9.79 7.21 7.55
C ALA A 162 -8.97 6.01 7.04
N ALA A 163 -9.26 4.79 7.52
CA ALA A 163 -8.63 3.57 7.05
C ALA A 163 -8.85 3.36 5.55
N ALA A 164 -10.07 3.62 5.06
CA ALA A 164 -10.39 3.50 3.64
C ALA A 164 -9.69 4.56 2.79
N GLY A 165 -9.59 5.79 3.32
CA GLY A 165 -8.86 6.88 2.70
C GLY A 165 -7.39 6.53 2.51
N ASN A 166 -6.75 5.97 3.54
CA ASN A 166 -5.33 5.61 3.56
C ASN A 166 -4.91 4.59 2.47
N ILE A 167 -5.85 3.84 1.87
CA ILE A 167 -5.56 2.96 0.73
C ILE A 167 -5.07 3.77 -0.49
N PHE A 168 -5.56 5.00 -0.64
CA PHE A 168 -5.32 5.84 -1.82
C PHE A 168 -4.58 7.14 -1.49
N LEU A 169 -4.89 7.73 -0.33
CA LEU A 169 -4.39 9.00 0.16
C LEU A 169 -3.26 8.78 1.17
N GLY A 170 -2.34 9.74 1.24
CA GLY A 170 -1.27 9.69 2.22
C GLY A 170 -1.74 9.94 3.65
N GLN A 171 -0.87 9.59 4.61
CA GLN A 171 -1.06 9.84 6.05
C GLN A 171 -1.40 11.30 6.42
N THR A 172 -1.00 12.27 5.59
CA THR A 172 -1.31 13.70 5.77
C THR A 172 -2.62 14.12 5.12
N GLU A 173 -3.13 13.36 4.16
CA GLU A 173 -4.29 13.68 3.33
C GLU A 173 -5.55 12.98 3.85
N SER A 174 -5.45 11.72 4.26
CA SER A 174 -6.57 10.95 4.80
C SER A 174 -7.24 11.59 6.03
N PRO A 175 -6.52 12.22 6.99
CA PRO A 175 -7.17 12.92 8.10
C PRO A 175 -8.08 14.08 7.67
N PHE A 176 -7.84 14.67 6.49
CA PHE A 176 -8.73 15.72 5.98
C PHE A 176 -10.13 15.21 5.64
N LEU A 177 -10.27 13.93 5.26
CA LEU A 177 -11.57 13.30 4.99
C LEU A 177 -12.49 13.32 6.21
N ILE A 178 -11.89 13.23 7.40
CA ILE A 178 -12.61 13.15 8.67
C ILE A 178 -12.36 14.37 9.56
N LYS A 179 -11.87 15.48 8.98
CA LYS A 179 -11.50 16.69 9.71
C LYS A 179 -12.57 17.14 10.74
N PRO A 180 -13.89 17.13 10.45
CA PRO A 180 -14.91 17.52 11.43
C PRO A 180 -15.01 16.60 12.66
N TYR A 181 -14.53 15.36 12.54
CA TYR A 181 -14.65 14.33 13.57
C TYR A 181 -13.38 14.20 14.42
N LEU A 182 -12.21 14.63 13.92
CA LEU A 182 -10.91 14.49 14.59
C LEU A 182 -10.93 14.95 16.05
N ALA A 183 -11.54 16.11 16.34
CA ALA A 183 -11.59 16.66 17.70
C ALA A 183 -12.43 15.84 18.69
N LYS A 184 -13.29 14.94 18.19
CA LYS A 184 -14.19 14.11 19.00
C LYS A 184 -13.76 12.64 19.05
N MET A 185 -12.67 12.28 18.36
CA MET A 185 -12.16 10.92 18.35
C MET A 185 -11.55 10.56 19.71
N THR A 186 -11.75 9.31 20.09
CA THR A 186 -11.07 8.70 21.23
C THR A 186 -9.59 8.51 20.94
N LYS A 187 -8.79 8.26 21.98
CA LYS A 187 -7.37 7.96 21.82
C LYS A 187 -7.12 6.72 20.95
N SER A 188 -7.98 5.70 21.03
CA SER A 188 -7.88 4.49 20.21
C SER A 188 -8.12 4.79 18.74
N GLU A 189 -9.15 5.58 18.43
CA GLU A 189 -9.46 5.95 17.04
C GLU A 189 -8.34 6.82 16.43
N ILE A 190 -7.75 7.74 17.20
CA ILE A 190 -6.61 8.54 16.73
C ILE A 190 -5.38 7.64 16.49
N MET A 191 -5.11 6.70 17.40
CA MET A 191 -4.02 5.73 17.23
C MET A 191 -4.23 4.89 15.97
N CYS A 192 -5.45 4.36 15.75
CA CYS A 192 -5.78 3.61 14.54
C CYS A 192 -5.57 4.46 13.28
N LEU A 193 -6.03 5.71 13.27
CA LEU A 193 -5.81 6.63 12.15
C LEU A 193 -4.32 6.84 11.85
N MET A 194 -3.50 7.05 12.88
CA MET A 194 -2.07 7.27 12.72
C MET A 194 -1.35 5.99 12.26
N THR A 195 -1.64 4.85 12.89
CA THR A 195 -1.04 3.56 12.52
C THR A 195 -1.47 3.12 11.12
N GLY A 196 -2.74 3.31 10.76
CA GLY A 196 -3.24 3.03 9.41
C GLY A 196 -2.55 3.87 8.34
N GLY A 197 -2.28 5.15 8.63
CA GLY A 197 -1.51 6.01 7.71
C GLY A 197 -0.06 5.58 7.53
N MET A 198 0.55 5.01 8.56
CA MET A 198 1.92 4.46 8.50
C MET A 198 1.98 3.07 7.87
N ALA A 199 0.86 2.34 7.86
CA ALA A 199 0.76 1.00 7.28
C ALA A 199 0.56 1.02 5.75
N THR A 200 0.14 2.16 5.19
CA THR A 200 -0.15 2.31 3.76
C THR A 200 0.84 3.23 3.05
N ILE A 201 0.72 3.32 1.73
CA ILE A 201 1.48 4.23 0.87
C ILE A 201 0.52 5.11 0.08
N ALA A 202 0.88 6.39 -0.07
CA ALA A 202 0.12 7.32 -0.91
C ALA A 202 0.25 6.95 -2.40
N GLY A 203 -0.80 7.19 -3.19
CA GLY A 203 -0.80 6.90 -4.62
C GLY A 203 0.38 7.52 -5.40
N GLY A 204 0.81 8.73 -5.04
CA GLY A 204 1.96 9.39 -5.68
C GLY A 204 3.30 8.70 -5.39
N VAL A 205 3.51 8.23 -4.16
CA VAL A 205 4.73 7.49 -3.78
C VAL A 205 4.68 6.05 -4.32
N LEU A 206 3.49 5.46 -4.40
CA LEU A 206 3.26 4.17 -5.06
C LEU A 206 3.72 4.20 -6.52
N ALA A 207 3.36 5.24 -7.27
CA ALA A 207 3.80 5.41 -8.66
C ALA A 207 5.33 5.54 -8.79
N ALA A 208 5.97 6.27 -7.86
CA ALA A 208 7.42 6.35 -7.78
C ALA A 208 8.08 4.97 -7.55
N TYR A 209 7.53 4.15 -6.64
CA TYR A 209 8.06 2.81 -6.40
C TYR A 209 7.84 1.85 -7.58
N ILE A 210 6.74 1.98 -8.32
CA ILE A 210 6.55 1.23 -9.57
C ILE A 210 7.66 1.56 -10.56
N GLY A 211 7.94 2.84 -10.81
CA GLY A 211 9.00 3.26 -11.73
C GLY A 211 10.38 2.79 -11.25
N PHE A 212 10.66 2.90 -9.95
CA PHE A 212 11.95 2.50 -9.40
C PHE A 212 12.19 0.99 -9.43
N LEU A 213 11.20 0.18 -9.05
CA LEU A 213 11.33 -1.28 -8.97
C LEU A 213 11.15 -1.97 -10.32
N GLY A 214 10.26 -1.45 -11.16
CA GLY A 214 10.01 -1.99 -12.50
C GLY A 214 11.04 -1.55 -13.54
N GLY A 215 11.79 -0.48 -13.28
CA GLY A 215 12.75 0.08 -14.23
C GLY A 215 12.05 0.43 -15.55
N ASP A 216 12.69 0.07 -16.67
CA ASP A 216 12.18 0.32 -18.02
C ASP A 216 11.31 -0.82 -18.58
N ASP A 217 11.08 -1.91 -17.83
CA ASP A 217 10.28 -3.06 -18.29
C ASP A 217 8.79 -2.88 -17.87
N PRO A 218 7.87 -2.67 -18.83
CA PRO A 218 6.45 -2.52 -18.52
C PRO A 218 5.85 -3.75 -17.82
N ALA A 219 6.34 -4.96 -18.10
CA ALA A 219 5.84 -6.16 -17.45
C ALA A 219 6.22 -6.21 -15.97
N GLN A 220 7.44 -5.79 -15.63
CA GLN A 220 7.88 -5.66 -14.24
C GLN A 220 7.14 -4.52 -13.53
N GLN A 221 6.92 -3.39 -14.19
CA GLN A 221 6.13 -2.29 -13.62
C GLN A 221 4.70 -2.72 -13.29
N VAL A 222 4.03 -3.46 -14.18
CA VAL A 222 2.68 -4.00 -13.89
C VAL A 222 2.72 -5.00 -12.73
N LEU A 223 3.75 -5.85 -12.67
CA LEU A 223 3.93 -6.79 -11.57
C LEU A 223 4.07 -6.05 -10.23
N PHE A 224 4.96 -5.06 -10.13
CA PHE A 224 5.14 -4.27 -8.91
C PHE A 224 3.90 -3.42 -8.59
N ALA A 225 3.23 -2.86 -9.60
CA ALA A 225 1.97 -2.14 -9.42
C ALA A 225 0.93 -3.04 -8.76
N LYS A 226 0.75 -4.27 -9.26
CA LYS A 226 -0.15 -5.27 -8.68
C LYS A 226 0.19 -5.53 -7.21
N HIS A 227 1.45 -5.79 -6.89
CA HIS A 227 1.88 -6.09 -5.51
C HIS A 227 1.72 -4.90 -4.57
N LEU A 228 2.08 -3.69 -5.01
CA LEU A 228 1.96 -2.46 -4.21
C LEU A 228 0.50 -2.08 -3.98
N LEU A 229 -0.36 -2.24 -5.00
CA LEU A 229 -1.80 -2.03 -4.88
C LEU A 229 -2.43 -3.05 -3.93
N ALA A 230 -2.04 -4.32 -4.05
CA ALA A 230 -2.49 -5.37 -3.14
C ALA A 230 -2.08 -5.06 -1.69
N ALA A 231 -0.82 -4.67 -1.47
CA ALA A 231 -0.32 -4.28 -0.16
C ALA A 231 -1.12 -3.11 0.41
N SER A 232 -1.38 -2.06 -0.37
CA SER A 232 -2.14 -0.90 0.11
C SER A 232 -3.56 -1.26 0.54
N VAL A 233 -4.26 -2.14 -0.20
CA VAL A 233 -5.61 -2.61 0.15
C VAL A 233 -5.59 -3.53 1.37
N MET A 234 -4.58 -4.40 1.49
CA MET A 234 -4.44 -5.31 2.63
C MET A 234 -4.02 -4.60 3.92
N SER A 235 -3.38 -3.44 3.85
CA SER A 235 -2.97 -2.66 5.02
C SER A 235 -4.10 -1.89 5.72
N ALA A 236 -5.29 -1.81 5.12
CA ALA A 236 -6.45 -1.13 5.71
C ALA A 236 -7.17 -1.91 6.83
N PRO A 237 -7.54 -3.20 6.63
CA PRO A 237 -8.00 -4.08 7.72
C PRO A 237 -6.86 -4.58 8.60
#